data_AF-A0A2J8W2Q8-F1
#
_entry.id   AF-A0A2J8W2Q8-F1
#
_cell.length_a   1.000
_cell.length_b   1.000
_cell.length_c   1.000
_cell.angle_alpha   90.00
_cell.angle_beta   90.00
_cell.angle_gamma   90.00
#
_symmetry.space_group_name_H-M   'P 1'
#
loop_
_entity.id
_entity.type
_entity.pdbx_description
1 polymer ?
#
loop_
_entity_poly.entity_id
_entity_poly.type
_entity_poly.pdbx_seq_one_letter_code
_entity_poly.pdbx_strand_id
1 'polypeptide(L)'
;MKGSRIELGDVTPHNIKQLKRLNQVIFPVSYNDKFYKKFGFEIIETKKNYYKRIEPADAHVLQKNLKVPSGQNADVQKTDN
;
A
#
# COMPACT_ATOMS: atom_id res chain seq x y z
N MET A 1 -25.23 -23.62 -6.93
CA MET A 1 -23.76 -23.63 -6.70
C MET A 1 -23.53 -23.17 -5.27
N LYS A 2 -22.99 -24.02 -4.37
CA LYS A 2 -22.70 -23.60 -2.98
C LYS A 2 -21.54 -22.59 -3.02
N GLY A 3 -21.77 -21.37 -2.55
CA GLY A 3 -20.72 -20.36 -2.42
C GLY A 3 -19.63 -20.86 -1.49
N SER A 4 -18.37 -20.78 -1.93
CA SER A 4 -17.22 -21.12 -1.09
C SER A 4 -17.22 -20.17 0.10
N ARG A 5 -17.48 -20.70 1.30
CA ARG A 5 -17.37 -19.94 2.54
C ARG A 5 -15.87 -19.64 2.74
N ILE A 6 -15.49 -18.38 2.60
CA ILE A 6 -14.11 -17.93 2.83
C ILE A 6 -13.96 -17.75 4.35
N GLU A 7 -13.05 -18.52 4.95
CA GLU A 7 -12.70 -18.40 6.37
C GLU A 7 -11.21 -18.08 6.49
N LEU A 8 -10.89 -17.16 7.40
CA LEU A 8 -9.50 -16.84 7.74
C LEU A 8 -9.05 -17.80 8.85
N GLY A 9 -7.86 -18.38 8.68
CA GLY A 9 -7.25 -19.27 9.67
C GLY A 9 -5.80 -18.91 9.94
N ASP A 10 -5.26 -19.39 11.04
CA ASP A 10 -3.89 -19.11 11.46
C ASP A 10 -2.85 -19.78 10.56
N VAL A 11 -1.67 -19.13 10.47
CA VAL A 11 -0.51 -19.71 9.80
C VAL A 11 0.17 -20.70 10.74
N THR A 12 0.25 -21.96 10.31
CA THR A 12 0.83 -23.07 11.07
C THR A 12 2.01 -23.69 10.31
N PRO A 13 2.87 -24.49 10.96
CA PRO A 13 3.95 -25.20 10.27
C PRO A 13 3.46 -26.10 9.11
N HIS A 14 2.23 -26.59 9.18
CA HIS A 14 1.62 -27.44 8.15
C HIS A 14 1.27 -26.65 6.87
N ASN A 15 0.83 -25.39 7.00
CA ASN A 15 0.35 -24.58 5.88
C ASN A 15 1.36 -23.52 5.38
N ILE A 16 2.49 -23.31 6.08
CA ILE A 16 3.48 -22.28 5.73
C ILE A 16 4.04 -22.40 4.31
N LYS A 17 4.19 -23.62 3.77
CA LYS A 17 4.69 -23.83 2.40
C LYS A 17 3.67 -23.38 1.34
N GLN A 18 2.38 -23.60 1.60
CA GLN A 18 1.29 -23.15 0.73
C GLN A 18 1.19 -21.63 0.73
N LEU A 19 1.30 -20.99 1.91
CA LEU A 19 1.34 -19.53 2.02
C LEU A 19 2.54 -18.93 1.28
N LYS A 20 3.74 -19.53 1.41
CA LYS A 20 4.93 -19.09 0.68
C LYS A 20 4.74 -19.17 -0.84
N ARG A 21 4.15 -20.27 -1.33
CA ARG A 21 3.85 -20.43 -2.77
C ARG A 21 2.81 -19.43 -3.24
N LEU A 22 1.77 -19.19 -2.44
CA LEU A 22 0.73 -18.19 -2.73
C LEU A 22 1.33 -16.79 -2.82
N ASN A 23 2.14 -16.39 -1.84
CA ASN A 23 2.82 -15.09 -1.85
C ASN A 23 3.75 -14.92 -3.07
N GLN A 24 4.49 -15.97 -3.47
CA GLN A 24 5.32 -15.90 -4.69
C GLN A 24 4.53 -15.65 -5.98
N VAL A 25 3.30 -16.19 -6.06
CA VAL A 25 2.44 -16.08 -7.25
C VAL A 25 1.60 -14.80 -7.21
N ILE A 26 1.19 -14.35 -6.03
CA ILE A 26 0.39 -13.13 -5.83
C ILE A 26 1.24 -11.86 -5.91
N PHE A 27 2.55 -11.94 -5.60
CA PHE A 27 3.47 -10.80 -5.70
C PHE A 27 4.46 -10.87 -6.88
N PRO A 28 4.03 -10.88 -8.16
CA PRO A 28 4.95 -10.76 -9.30
C PRO A 28 5.20 -9.30 -9.71
N VAL A 29 4.84 -8.30 -8.89
CA VAL A 29 4.97 -6.88 -9.26
C VAL A 29 5.76 -6.13 -8.21
N SER A 30 7.05 -5.91 -8.48
CA SER A 30 7.82 -4.85 -7.85
C SER A 30 7.40 -3.53 -8.52
N TYR A 31 6.50 -2.80 -7.89
CA TYR A 31 6.26 -1.41 -8.26
C TYR A 31 7.47 -0.61 -7.79
N ASN A 32 8.26 -0.13 -8.75
CA ASN A 32 9.41 0.70 -8.43
C ASN A 32 8.97 2.03 -7.77
N ASP A 33 9.90 2.68 -7.06
CA ASP A 33 9.65 3.97 -6.40
C ASP A 33 9.09 5.03 -7.34
N LYS A 34 9.46 4.99 -8.63
CA LYS A 34 8.98 5.93 -9.65
C LYS A 34 7.48 5.80 -9.88
N PHE A 35 6.93 4.59 -9.82
CA PHE A 35 5.49 4.36 -9.94
C PHE A 35 4.73 5.05 -8.81
N TYR A 36 5.09 4.79 -7.56
CA TYR A 36 4.39 5.36 -6.41
C TYR A 36 4.56 6.89 -6.31
N LYS A 37 5.76 7.40 -6.62
CA LYS A 37 6.01 8.85 -6.71
C LYS A 37 5.11 9.53 -7.75
N LYS A 38 4.89 8.90 -8.92
CA LYS A 38 3.97 9.44 -9.96
C LYS A 38 2.54 9.61 -9.46
N PHE A 39 2.09 8.78 -8.52
CA PHE A 39 0.74 8.87 -7.94
C PHE A 39 0.65 9.76 -6.69
N GLY A 40 1.73 10.49 -6.36
CA GLY A 40 1.79 11.40 -5.22
C GLY A 40 1.98 10.69 -3.88
N PHE A 41 2.56 9.48 -3.89
CA PHE A 41 3.01 8.82 -2.67
C PHE A 41 4.47 9.17 -2.39
N GLU A 42 4.78 9.34 -1.12
CA GLU A 42 6.12 9.61 -0.62
C GLU A 42 6.57 8.46 0.28
N ILE A 43 7.85 8.08 0.20
CA ILE A 43 8.45 7.12 1.15
C ILE A 43 8.69 7.87 2.45
N ILE A 44 7.99 7.49 3.51
CA ILE A 44 8.10 8.15 4.82
C ILE A 44 9.01 7.38 5.79
N GLU A 45 9.13 6.06 5.59
CA GLU A 45 9.90 5.20 6.48
C GLU A 45 10.39 3.97 5.72
N THR A 46 11.50 3.38 6.16
CA THR A 46 11.91 2.04 5.76
C THR A 46 12.01 1.16 6.99
N LYS A 47 11.13 0.17 7.09
CA LYS A 47 11.14 -0.79 8.18
C LYS A 47 12.12 -1.91 7.88
N LYS A 48 13.19 -1.96 8.67
CA LYS A 48 14.20 -3.03 8.56
C LYS A 48 13.64 -4.36 9.03
N ASN A 49 13.94 -5.44 8.30
CA ASN A 49 13.49 -6.80 8.63
C ASN A 49 11.97 -6.92 8.86
N TYR A 50 11.19 -6.09 8.17
CA TYR A 50 9.73 -6.11 8.28
C TYR A 50 9.17 -7.48 7.90
N TYR A 51 9.74 -8.10 6.87
CA TYR A 51 9.39 -9.44 6.47
C TYR A 51 10.37 -10.47 7.02
N LYS A 52 9.89 -11.32 7.92
CA LYS A 52 10.73 -12.28 8.67
C LYS A 52 11.32 -13.43 7.85
N ARG A 53 10.86 -13.65 6.61
CA ARG A 53 11.11 -14.92 5.88
C ARG A 53 11.25 -14.74 4.36
N ILE A 54 11.44 -13.51 3.87
CA ILE A 54 11.70 -13.20 2.45
C ILE A 54 12.81 -12.14 2.35
N GLU A 55 13.56 -12.16 1.25
CA GLU A 55 14.64 -11.21 0.96
C GLU A 55 14.31 -10.39 -0.31
N PRO A 56 14.55 -9.06 -0.31
CA PRO A 56 15.02 -8.25 0.82
C PRO A 56 13.96 -8.17 1.94
N ALA A 57 14.40 -8.31 3.19
CA ALA A 57 13.50 -8.32 4.35
C ALA A 57 12.93 -6.93 4.70
N ASP A 58 13.53 -5.87 4.16
CA ASP A 58 13.16 -4.47 4.40
C ASP A 58 11.92 -4.06 3.61
N ALA A 59 11.09 -3.17 4.17
CA ALA A 59 9.89 -2.64 3.51
C ALA A 59 9.82 -1.12 3.57
N HIS A 60 9.48 -0.47 2.45
CA HIS A 60 9.17 0.96 2.41
C HIS A 60 7.72 1.22 2.83
N VAL A 61 7.53 2.21 3.71
CA VAL A 61 6.21 2.75 4.06
C VAL A 61 5.94 3.94 3.16
N LEU A 62 4.84 3.89 2.43
CA LEU A 62 4.41 4.91 1.47
C LEU A 62 3.20 5.66 2.04
N GLN A 63 3.22 6.99 2.04
CA GLN A 63 2.10 7.82 2.48
C GLN A 63 1.68 8.78 1.37
N LYS A 64 0.37 8.98 1.22
CA LYS A 64 -0.21 10.03 0.39
C LYS A 64 -1.16 10.86 1.26
N ASN A 65 -0.84 12.14 1.41
CA ASN A 65 -1.71 13.05 2.16
C ASN A 65 -2.92 13.42 1.30
N LEU A 66 -4.10 12.96 1.71
CA LEU A 66 -5.37 13.34 1.10
C LEU A 66 -5.81 14.70 1.66
N LYS A 67 -5.06 15.76 1.38
CA LYS A 67 -5.61 17.11 1.55
C LYS A 67 -6.37 17.45 0.28
N VAL A 68 -7.66 17.74 0.40
CA VAL A 68 -8.36 18.55 -0.60
C VAL A 68 -7.53 19.83 -0.77
N PRO A 69 -7.23 20.30 -1.98
CA PRO A 69 -6.54 21.58 -2.16
C PRO A 69 -7.43 22.67 -1.56
N SER A 70 -7.18 23.01 -0.31
CA SER A 70 -7.80 24.14 0.37
C SER A 70 -7.17 25.40 -0.23
N GLY A 71 -7.73 25.92 -1.31
CA GLY A 71 -7.19 27.12 -1.96
C GLY A 71 -7.73 27.48 -3.34
N GLN A 72 -9.05 27.43 -3.57
CA GLN A 72 -9.71 28.32 -4.53
C GLN A 72 -11.09 28.72 -3.98
N ASN A 73 -11.10 29.62 -2.99
CA ASN A 73 -12.26 30.49 -2.79
C ASN A 73 -12.09 31.62 -3.82
N ALA A 74 -12.82 31.52 -4.93
CA ALA A 74 -12.92 32.55 -5.93
C ALA A 74 -13.68 33.77 -5.37
N ASP A 75 -13.08 34.94 -5.57
CA ASP A 75 -13.73 36.23 -5.81
C ASP A 75 -14.89 36.65 -4.88
N VAL A 76 -14.60 37.47 -3.87
CA VAL A 76 -15.54 38.51 -3.43
C VAL A 76 -14.90 39.84 -3.78
N GLN A 77 -15.13 40.27 -5.03
CA GLN A 77 -15.03 41.66 -5.43
C GLN A 77 -15.95 42.46 -4.51
N LYS A 78 -15.37 43.25 -3.60
CA LYS A 78 -16.07 44.39 -3.03
C LYS A 78 -16.06 45.48 -4.10
N THR A 79 -17.06 45.45 -4.98
CA THR A 79 -17.66 46.67 -5.49
C THR A 79 -18.37 47.33 -4.32
N ASP A 80 -18.05 48.58 -4.01
CA ASP A 80 -19.01 49.66 -4.18
C ASP A 80 -18.38 51.01 -3.84
N ASN A 81 -18.87 51.97 -4.61
CA ASN A 81 -18.56 53.38 -4.74
C ASN A 81 -18.98 54.18 -3.50
#